data_AF-A0A972KG72-F1
#
_entry.id   AF-A0A972KG72-F1
#
_cell.length_a   1.000
_cell.length_b   1.000
_cell.length_c   1.000
_cell.angle_alpha   90.00
_cell.angle_beta   90.00
_cell.angle_gamma   90.00
#
_symmetry.space_group_name_H-M   'P 1'
#
loop_
_entity.id
_entity.type
_entity.pdbx_description
1 polymer ?
#
loop_
_entity_poly.entity_id
_entity_poly.type
_entity_poly.pdbx_seq_one_letter_code
_entity_poly.pdbx_strand_id
1 'polypeptide(L)'
;MNDLVVGIIALVMGAVFCFRGYLAMRIVIPLWGAFAGFMFGAGIVAGDAGFLATALGWIVGLGVAVVFGLIAYLYYEVSVIIGMLAIGFVLGTSVMVALGITWSWLIITGGVVLGLALASVGIVGNLPMLLLTVLTALAGAST
;
A
#
# COMPACT_ATOMS: atom_id res chain seq x y z
N MET A 1 12.63 -30.54 -11.37
CA MET A 1 11.40 -30.16 -12.13
C MET A 1 10.66 -29.02 -11.45
N ASN A 2 10.41 -29.09 -10.14
CA ASN A 2 9.74 -28.02 -9.39
C ASN A 2 10.45 -26.67 -9.51
N ASP A 3 11.79 -26.65 -9.38
CA ASP A 3 12.57 -25.39 -9.39
C ASP A 3 12.59 -24.71 -10.76
N LEU A 4 12.55 -25.49 -11.84
CA LEU A 4 12.45 -24.95 -13.20
C LEU A 4 11.09 -24.28 -13.43
N VAL A 5 10.02 -24.91 -12.96
CA VAL A 5 8.65 -24.36 -13.09
C VAL A 5 8.50 -23.10 -12.24
N VAL A 6 9.00 -23.12 -11.00
CA VAL A 6 9.01 -21.94 -10.12
C VAL A 6 9.87 -20.82 -10.73
N GLY A 7 11.04 -21.14 -11.28
CA GLY A 7 11.90 -20.17 -11.95
C GLY A 7 11.26 -19.53 -13.18
N ILE A 8 10.56 -20.32 -14.01
CA ILE A 8 9.83 -19.80 -15.17
C ILE A 8 8.68 -18.88 -14.72
N ILE A 9 7.91 -19.28 -13.70
CA ILE A 9 6.82 -18.45 -13.15
C ILE A 9 7.38 -17.14 -12.60
N ALA A 10 8.49 -17.19 -11.86
CA ALA A 10 9.15 -16.00 -11.32
C ALA A 10 9.62 -15.06 -12.44
N LEU A 11 10.21 -15.60 -13.52
CA LEU A 11 10.66 -14.80 -14.67
C LEU A 11 9.49 -14.13 -15.40
N VAL A 12 8.38 -14.85 -15.59
CA VAL A 12 7.16 -14.29 -16.20
C VAL A 12 6.56 -13.20 -15.31
N MET A 13 6.44 -13.43 -14.01
CA MET A 13 5.95 -12.43 -13.06
C MET A 13 6.85 -11.19 -13.05
N GLY A 14 8.16 -11.37 -12.98
CA GLY A 14 9.14 -10.29 -13.06
C GLY A 14 9.03 -9.47 -14.35
N ALA A 15 8.84 -10.14 -15.50
CA ALA A 15 8.61 -9.47 -16.78
C ALA A 15 7.31 -8.66 -16.79
N VAL A 16 6.22 -9.19 -16.23
CA VAL A 16 4.94 -8.48 -16.11
C VAL A 16 5.08 -7.23 -15.23
N PHE A 17 5.78 -7.32 -14.10
CA PHE A 17 6.03 -6.14 -13.25
C PHE A 17 6.95 -5.12 -13.93
N CYS A 18 7.95 -5.58 -14.69
CA CYS A 18 8.87 -4.70 -15.42
C CYS A 18 8.16 -3.89 -16.50
N PHE A 19 7.34 -4.53 -17.34
CA PHE A 19 6.71 -3.88 -18.49
C PHE A 19 5.30 -3.32 -18.21
N ARG A 20 4.60 -3.80 -17.17
CA ARG A 20 3.22 -3.40 -16.84
C ARG A 20 3.02 -3.11 -15.35
N GLY A 21 4.05 -2.61 -14.67
CA GLY A 21 4.04 -2.36 -13.22
C GLY A 21 2.83 -1.57 -12.71
N TYR A 22 2.37 -0.55 -13.43
CA TYR A 22 1.18 0.22 -13.03
C TYR A 22 -0.10 -0.61 -12.95
N LEU A 23 -0.38 -1.38 -14.01
CA LEU A 23 -1.58 -2.21 -14.10
C LEU A 23 -1.46 -3.41 -13.17
N ALA A 24 -0.27 -4.01 -13.09
CA ALA A 24 0.00 -5.12 -12.20
C ALA A 24 -0.24 -4.70 -10.73
N MET A 25 0.26 -3.54 -10.30
CA MET A 25 0.09 -3.15 -8.91
C MET A 25 -1.34 -2.77 -8.55
N ARG A 26 -2.08 -2.15 -9.48
CA ARG A 26 -3.52 -1.90 -9.31
C ARG A 26 -4.34 -3.18 -9.07
N ILE A 27 -3.83 -4.34 -9.46
CA ILE A 27 -4.45 -5.65 -9.19
C ILE A 27 -3.92 -6.26 -7.89
N VAL A 28 -2.62 -6.14 -7.63
CA VAL A 28 -1.97 -6.70 -6.43
C VAL A 28 -2.51 -6.07 -5.14
N ILE A 29 -2.74 -4.74 -5.13
CA ILE A 29 -3.25 -4.02 -3.96
C ILE A 29 -4.63 -4.54 -3.49
N PRO A 30 -5.67 -4.58 -4.34
CA PRO A 30 -6.96 -5.12 -3.94
C PRO A 30 -6.92 -6.62 -3.67
N LEU A 31 -6.00 -7.37 -4.30
CA LEU A 31 -5.82 -8.78 -4.00
C LEU A 31 -5.34 -8.99 -2.55
N TRP A 32 -4.34 -8.22 -2.10
CA TRP A 32 -3.90 -8.24 -0.71
C TRP A 32 -4.98 -7.77 0.26
N GLY A 33 -5.71 -6.70 -0.10
CA GLY A 33 -6.88 -6.25 0.67
C GLY A 33 -7.94 -7.35 0.79
N ALA A 34 -8.21 -8.07 -0.29
CA ALA A 34 -9.16 -9.18 -0.31
C ALA A 34 -8.70 -10.36 0.55
N PHE A 35 -7.41 -10.72 0.53
CA PHE A 35 -6.87 -11.75 1.44
C PHE A 35 -7.03 -11.35 2.91
N ALA A 36 -6.69 -10.11 3.27
CA ALA A 36 -6.86 -9.61 4.63
C ALA A 36 -8.35 -9.61 5.04
N GLY A 37 -9.24 -9.15 4.16
CA GLY A 37 -10.68 -9.19 4.37
C GLY A 37 -11.24 -10.61 4.49
N PHE A 38 -10.74 -11.55 3.71
CA PHE A 38 -11.12 -12.96 3.78
C PHE A 38 -10.76 -13.56 5.13
N MET A 39 -9.50 -13.41 5.57
CA MET A 39 -9.03 -13.93 6.84
C MET A 39 -9.78 -13.31 8.02
N PHE A 40 -10.02 -12.00 7.97
CA PHE A 40 -10.79 -11.29 8.98
C PHE A 40 -12.26 -11.75 9.02
N GLY A 41 -12.95 -11.77 7.88
CA GLY A 41 -14.35 -12.15 7.78
C GLY A 41 -14.61 -13.60 8.17
N ALA A 42 -13.81 -14.52 7.67
CA ALA A 42 -13.90 -15.93 8.05
C ALA A 42 -13.48 -16.16 9.51
N GLY A 43 -12.53 -15.37 10.03
CA GLY A 43 -12.07 -15.44 11.42
C GLY A 43 -13.14 -15.02 12.43
N ILE A 44 -13.92 -13.98 12.14
CA ILE A 44 -15.02 -13.52 13.03
C ILE A 44 -16.10 -14.59 13.21
N VAL A 45 -16.37 -15.38 12.17
CA VAL A 45 -17.45 -16.38 12.16
C VAL A 45 -16.96 -17.79 12.48
N ALA A 46 -15.65 -17.98 12.69
CA ALA A 46 -15.05 -19.29 12.95
C ALA A 46 -15.58 -19.94 14.23
N GLY A 47 -15.75 -19.17 15.31
CA GLY A 47 -16.21 -19.67 16.62
C GLY A 47 -15.48 -20.94 17.06
N ASP A 48 -16.19 -21.84 17.74
CA ASP A 48 -15.65 -23.13 18.19
C ASP A 48 -15.56 -24.19 17.08
N ALA A 49 -16.27 -23.97 15.95
CA ALA A 49 -16.27 -24.89 14.81
C ALA A 49 -14.94 -24.86 14.04
N GLY A 50 -14.18 -23.76 14.15
CA GLY A 50 -12.89 -23.56 13.50
C GLY A 50 -13.00 -22.82 12.16
N PHE A 51 -11.84 -22.36 11.67
CA PHE A 51 -11.73 -21.56 10.45
C PHE A 51 -12.21 -22.35 9.22
N LEU A 52 -13.11 -21.77 8.42
CA LEU A 52 -13.67 -22.38 7.19
C LEU A 52 -14.41 -23.72 7.40
N ALA A 53 -14.73 -24.09 8.64
CA ALA A 53 -15.42 -25.35 8.95
C ALA A 53 -16.91 -25.32 8.55
N THR A 54 -17.50 -24.14 8.40
CA THR A 54 -18.91 -23.96 8.07
C THR A 54 -19.08 -23.18 6.75
N ALA A 55 -20.20 -23.40 6.06
CA ALA A 55 -20.56 -22.62 4.87
C ALA A 55 -20.66 -21.11 5.17
N LEU A 56 -21.06 -20.75 6.40
CA LEU A 56 -21.10 -19.37 6.87
C LEU A 56 -19.72 -18.69 6.86
N GLY A 57 -18.67 -19.39 7.30
CA GLY A 57 -17.29 -18.88 7.27
C GLY A 57 -16.82 -18.56 5.84
N TRP A 58 -17.19 -19.39 4.86
CA TRP A 58 -16.88 -19.15 3.45
C TRP A 58 -17.65 -17.95 2.89
N ILE A 59 -18.96 -17.89 3.13
CA ILE A 59 -19.82 -16.81 2.61
C ILE A 59 -19.38 -15.46 3.19
N VAL A 60 -19.18 -15.38 4.50
CA VAL A 60 -18.77 -14.14 5.17
C VAL A 60 -17.33 -13.78 4.80
N GLY A 61 -16.41 -14.75 4.77
CA GLY A 61 -15.04 -14.53 4.31
C GLY A 61 -14.99 -13.93 2.90
N LEU A 62 -15.67 -14.56 1.93
CA LEU A 62 -15.71 -14.05 0.56
C LEU A 62 -16.40 -12.69 0.44
N GLY A 63 -17.49 -12.47 1.17
CA GLY A 63 -18.18 -11.18 1.19
C GLY A 63 -17.28 -10.05 1.69
N VAL A 64 -16.59 -10.27 2.81
CA VAL A 64 -15.68 -9.28 3.39
C VAL A 64 -14.42 -9.09 2.53
N ALA A 65 -13.93 -10.14 1.88
CA ALA A 65 -12.82 -10.07 0.92
C ALA A 65 -13.12 -9.08 -0.22
N VAL A 66 -14.33 -9.16 -0.80
CA VAL A 66 -14.74 -8.23 -1.87
C VAL A 66 -14.77 -6.80 -1.36
N VAL A 67 -15.35 -6.55 -0.19
CA VAL A 67 -15.44 -5.21 0.40
C VAL A 67 -14.05 -4.61 0.65
N PHE A 68 -13.16 -5.37 1.29
CA PHE A 68 -11.80 -4.89 1.59
C PHE A 68 -10.97 -4.70 0.33
N GLY A 69 -11.09 -5.60 -0.65
CA GLY A 69 -10.46 -5.43 -1.96
C GLY A 69 -10.93 -4.16 -2.66
N LEU A 70 -12.23 -3.87 -2.63
CA LEU A 70 -12.80 -2.67 -3.23
C LEU A 70 -12.30 -1.38 -2.54
N ILE A 71 -12.28 -1.36 -1.21
CA ILE A 71 -11.77 -0.24 -0.42
C ILE A 71 -10.29 -0.03 -0.71
N ALA A 72 -9.49 -1.10 -0.73
CA ALA A 72 -8.08 -1.03 -1.06
C ALA A 72 -7.85 -0.47 -2.47
N TYR A 73 -8.67 -0.86 -3.45
CA TYR A 73 -8.59 -0.30 -4.80
C TYR A 73 -8.93 1.20 -4.84
N LEU A 74 -10.02 1.61 -4.19
CA LEU A 74 -10.54 2.98 -4.23
C LEU A 74 -9.65 3.97 -3.46
N TYR A 75 -9.12 3.58 -2.30
CA TYR A 75 -8.46 4.51 -1.39
C TYR A 75 -6.93 4.49 -1.43
N TYR A 76 -6.31 3.60 -2.23
CA TYR A 76 -4.86 3.49 -2.24
C TYR A 76 -4.17 4.79 -2.66
N GLU A 77 -4.57 5.39 -3.79
CA GLU A 77 -3.94 6.62 -4.30
C GLU A 77 -4.10 7.78 -3.30
N VAL A 78 -5.29 7.91 -2.70
CA VAL A 78 -5.59 8.92 -1.68
C VAL A 78 -4.72 8.71 -0.43
N SER A 79 -4.59 7.47 0.03
CA SER A 79 -3.81 7.12 1.23
C SER A 79 -2.33 7.44 1.05
N VAL A 80 -1.77 7.18 -0.14
CA VAL A 80 -0.37 7.49 -0.43
C VAL A 80 -0.13 9.00 -0.41
N ILE A 81 -1.04 9.80 -1.00
CA ILE A 81 -0.91 11.26 -1.00
C ILE A 81 -1.01 11.84 0.42
N ILE A 82 -1.94 11.33 1.24
CA ILE A 82 -2.05 11.72 2.66
C ILE A 82 -0.77 11.35 3.42
N GLY A 83 -0.20 10.17 3.16
CA GLY A 83 1.08 9.76 3.71
C GLY A 83 2.22 10.73 3.36
N MET A 84 2.32 11.14 2.09
CA MET A 84 3.30 12.14 1.64
C MET A 84 3.10 13.50 2.32
N LEU A 85 1.85 13.91 2.52
CA LEU A 85 1.50 15.13 3.24
C LEU A 85 1.98 15.07 4.70
N ALA A 86 1.74 13.94 5.38
CA ALA A 86 2.17 13.72 6.75
C ALA A 86 3.71 13.73 6.89
N ILE A 87 4.41 13.03 5.98
CA ILE A 87 5.87 13.01 5.93
C ILE A 87 6.42 14.42 5.73
N GLY A 88 5.88 15.17 4.76
CA GLY A 88 6.32 16.55 4.50
C GLY A 88 6.04 17.48 5.67
N PHE A 89 4.93 17.30 6.38
CA PHE A 89 4.65 18.07 7.59
C PHE A 89 5.69 17.82 8.68
N VAL A 90 6.02 16.56 8.96
CA VAL A 90 7.05 16.20 9.95
C VAL A 90 8.41 16.77 9.54
N LEU A 91 8.80 16.64 8.28
CA LEU A 91 10.06 17.20 7.79
C LEU A 91 10.08 18.74 7.89
N GLY A 92 9.00 19.40 7.47
CA GLY A 92 8.91 20.86 7.49
C GLY A 92 8.98 21.42 8.90
N THR A 93 8.25 20.83 9.85
CA THR A 93 8.35 21.21 11.27
C THR A 93 9.73 20.93 11.86
N SER A 94 10.33 19.77 11.54
CA SER A 94 11.66 19.40 12.01
C SER A 94 12.75 20.37 11.53
N VAL A 95 12.68 20.81 10.27
CA VAL A 95 13.61 21.80 9.72
C VAL A 95 13.45 23.15 10.42
N MET A 96 12.22 23.61 10.66
CA MET A 96 11.99 24.89 11.36
C MET A 96 12.58 24.87 12.77
N VAL A 97 12.38 23.77 13.51
CA VAL A 97 12.97 23.59 14.84
C VAL A 97 14.50 23.51 14.78
N ALA A 98 15.06 22.79 13.80
CA ALA A 98 16.51 22.70 13.62
C ALA A 98 17.17 24.04 13.29
N LEU A 99 16.44 24.95 12.63
CA LEU A 99 16.88 26.33 12.36
C LEU A 99 16.72 27.27 13.57
N GLY A 100 16.29 26.75 14.73
CA GLY A 100 16.14 27.52 15.97
C GLY A 100 14.87 28.38 16.01
N ILE A 101 13.90 28.14 15.13
CA ILE A 101 12.62 28.85 15.15
C ILE A 101 11.79 28.30 16.31
N THR A 102 11.39 29.18 17.22
CA THR A 102 10.59 28.83 18.40
C THR A 102 9.12 29.24 18.28
N TRP A 103 8.78 30.02 17.25
CA TRP A 103 7.41 30.49 17.05
C TRP A 103 6.51 29.40 16.47
N SER A 104 5.58 28.90 17.28
CA SER A 104 4.72 27.76 16.95
C SER A 104 3.95 27.91 15.64
N TRP A 105 3.41 29.10 15.35
CA TRP A 105 2.68 29.34 14.11
C TRP A 105 3.57 29.23 12.87
N LEU A 106 4.81 29.72 12.96
CA LEU A 106 5.76 29.63 11.84
C LEU A 106 6.21 28.19 11.63
N ILE A 107 6.41 27.42 12.70
CA ILE A 107 6.72 25.98 12.62
C ILE A 107 5.59 25.22 11.93
N ILE A 108 4.34 25.41 12.36
CA ILE A 108 3.16 24.74 11.78
C ILE A 108 3.02 25.13 10.30
N THR A 109 3.17 26.41 9.97
CA THR A 109 3.08 26.89 8.58
C THR A 109 4.18 26.26 7.72
N GLY A 110 5.42 26.17 8.23
CA GLY A 110 6.51 25.47 7.55
C GLY A 110 6.22 24.00 7.29
N GLY A 111 5.64 23.31 8.28
CA GLY A 111 5.13 21.95 8.13
C GLY A 111 4.08 21.85 7.02
N VAL A 112 3.04 22.70 7.05
CA VAL A 112 1.97 22.68 6.05
C VAL A 112 2.52 22.94 4.64
N VAL A 113 3.39 23.93 4.47
CA VAL A 113 4.00 24.27 3.17
C VAL A 113 4.80 23.08 2.63
N LEU A 114 5.65 22.46 3.45
CA LEU A 114 6.46 21.33 3.00
C LEU A 114 5.63 20.06 2.79
N GLY A 115 4.58 19.85 3.60
CA GLY A 115 3.57 18.79 3.43
C GLY A 115 2.84 18.91 2.10
N LEU A 116 2.33 20.10 1.78
CA LEU A 116 1.68 20.37 0.49
C LEU A 116 2.64 20.26 -0.69
N ALA A 117 3.89 20.68 -0.52
CA ALA A 117 4.93 20.53 -1.54
C ALA A 117 5.23 19.04 -1.83
N LEU A 118 5.38 18.20 -0.80
CA LEU A 118 5.59 16.77 -1.01
C LEU A 118 4.35 16.05 -1.53
N ALA A 119 3.15 16.45 -1.11
CA ALA A 119 1.90 15.93 -1.65
C ALA A 119 1.76 16.28 -3.16
N SER A 120 2.10 17.51 -3.56
CA SER A 120 2.04 17.91 -4.97
C SER A 120 3.09 17.20 -5.82
N VAL A 121 4.32 17.02 -5.32
CA VAL A 121 5.33 16.15 -5.95
C VAL A 121 4.81 14.71 -6.06
N GLY A 122 4.06 14.22 -5.06
CA GLY A 122 3.41 12.91 -5.10
C GLY A 122 2.42 12.73 -6.23
N ILE A 123 1.61 13.76 -6.47
CA ILE A 123 0.61 13.80 -7.54
C ILE A 123 1.29 13.91 -8.91
N VAL A 124 2.21 14.87 -9.08
CA VAL A 124 2.86 15.13 -10.38
C VAL A 124 3.82 13.99 -10.77
N GLY A 125 4.56 13.46 -9.80
CA GLY A 125 5.56 12.42 -10.01
C GLY A 125 4.99 11.01 -10.10
N ASN A 126 3.67 10.82 -9.93
CA ASN A 126 3.07 9.50 -9.73
C ASN A 126 3.88 8.67 -8.71
N LEU A 127 4.22 9.25 -7.55
CA LEU A 127 5.02 8.59 -6.52
C LEU A 127 4.53 7.21 -6.09
N PRO A 128 3.21 6.88 -6.11
CA PRO A 128 2.78 5.51 -5.91
C PRO A 128 3.48 4.55 -6.88
N MET A 129 3.54 4.88 -8.17
CA MET A 129 4.28 4.08 -9.16
C MET A 129 5.77 4.00 -8.85
N LEU A 130 6.39 5.10 -8.42
CA LEU A 130 7.83 5.15 -8.16
C LEU A 130 8.22 4.32 -6.92
N LEU A 131 7.47 4.45 -5.83
CA LEU A 131 7.62 3.61 -4.63
C LEU A 131 7.45 2.12 -4.97
N LEU A 132 6.46 1.80 -5.80
CA LEU A 132 6.23 0.43 -6.24
C LEU A 132 7.39 -0.10 -7.09
N THR A 133 7.93 0.69 -8.02
CA THR A 133 9.11 0.27 -8.81
C THR A 133 10.36 0.07 -7.95
N VAL A 134 10.61 0.93 -6.97
CA VAL A 134 11.79 0.81 -6.10
C VAL A 134 11.66 -0.39 -5.16
N LEU A 135 10.50 -0.56 -4.52
CA LEU A 135 10.28 -1.67 -3.59
C LEU A 135 10.26 -3.02 -4.32
N THR A 136 9.66 -3.10 -5.52
CA THR A 136 9.69 -4.33 -6.33
C THR A 136 11.08 -4.65 -6.86
N ALA A 137 11.88 -3.64 -7.24
CA ALA A 137 13.26 -3.83 -7.65
C ALA A 137 14.14 -4.32 -6.49
N LEU A 138 14.00 -3.74 -5.29
CA LEU A 138 14.74 -4.16 -4.10
C LEU A 138 14.35 -5.58 -3.66
N ALA A 139 13.05 -5.87 -3.62
CA ALA A 139 12.57 -7.21 -3.28
C ALA A 139 13.05 -8.26 -4.29
N GLY A 140 12.97 -7.97 -5.59
CA GLY A 140 13.46 -8.86 -6.64
C GLY A 140 14.98 -9.05 -6.68
N ALA A 141 15.76 -8.08 -6.19
CA ALA A 141 17.22 -8.21 -6.09
C ALA A 141 17.67 -9.03 -4.87
N SER A 142 16.82 -9.18 -3.86
CA SER A 142 17.12 -9.89 -2.61
C SER A 142 16.89 -11.41 -2.64
N THR A 143 16.35 -11.92 -3.75
CA THR A 143 16.05 -13.34 -4.00
C THR A 143 16.79 -13.83 -5.23
#